data_AF-A0A6L8DJM2-F1
#
_entry.id   AF-A0A6L8DJM2-F1
#
_cell.length_a   1.000
_cell.length_b   1.000
_cell.length_c   1.000
_cell.angle_alpha   90.00
_cell.angle_beta   90.00
_cell.angle_gamma   90.00
#
_symmetry.space_group_name_H-M   'P 1'
#
loop_
_entity.id
_entity.type
_entity.pdbx_description
1 polymer ?
#
loop_
_entity_poly.entity_id
_entity_poly.type
_entity_poly.pdbx_seq_one_letter_code
_entity_poly.pdbx_strand_id
1 'polypeptide(L)'
;MHHVLLETGEMYDLGIQQIDRLALHGTSRLLGCRDPALAGSFTEPVTVSAAVSPGSLGTDPDPGTVGQLIVDFWINSNKHRKVLYRGLDPMVVVGLQTERAILIRLWAIHASGRDTGTGTPTIHTLTPQVRSIGKTGRNALEVLGAPVRNRSELKALIERHRDEVARVGRVLAERYAFAYPEVVEETVRAGWDEFLSTV
;
A
#
# COMPACT_ATOMS: atom_id res chain seq x y z
N MET A 1 23.36 -1.78 0.71
CA MET A 1 22.84 -0.93 1.80
C MET A 1 22.94 -1.73 3.07
N HIS A 2 23.51 -1.16 4.12
CA HIS A 2 23.69 -1.81 5.41
C HIS A 2 22.79 -1.13 6.44
N HIS A 3 21.97 -1.90 7.15
CA HIS A 3 21.21 -1.42 8.29
C HIS A 3 22.08 -1.56 9.54
N VAL A 4 22.38 -0.45 10.21
CA VAL A 4 23.22 -0.45 11.42
C VAL A 4 22.37 -0.05 12.62
N LEU A 5 22.35 -0.91 13.64
CA LEU A 5 21.72 -0.65 14.94
C LEU A 5 22.82 -0.34 15.96
N LEU A 6 22.77 0.84 16.56
CA LEU A 6 23.69 1.24 17.62
C LEU A 6 23.23 0.69 18.98
N GLU A 7 24.16 0.63 19.94
CA GLU A 7 23.85 0.28 21.34
C GLU A 7 22.85 1.25 21.97
N THR A 8 22.76 2.48 21.46
CA THR A 8 21.78 3.50 21.85
C THR A 8 20.35 3.15 21.40
N GLY A 9 20.19 2.16 20.52
CA GLY A 9 18.93 1.84 19.86
C GLY A 9 18.64 2.67 18.60
N GLU A 10 19.51 3.61 18.26
CA GLU A 10 19.40 4.36 17.01
C GLU A 10 19.75 3.49 15.80
N MET A 11 19.04 3.70 14.69
CA MET A 11 19.30 3.02 13.42
C MET A 11 19.69 4.02 12.34
N TYR A 12 20.65 3.64 11.50
CA TYR A 12 20.95 4.35 10.27
C TYR A 12 21.23 3.38 9.13
N ASP A 13 20.91 3.83 7.92
CA ASP A 13 21.19 3.11 6.69
C ASP A 13 22.50 3.63 6.09
N LEU A 14 23.50 2.77 6.00
CA LEU A 14 24.80 3.07 5.41
C LEU A 14 24.88 2.53 3.98
N GLY A 15 25.04 3.45 3.02
CA GLY A 15 25.35 3.14 1.63
C GLY A 15 26.84 3.36 1.35
N ILE A 16 27.55 2.31 0.94
CA ILE A 16 28.91 2.42 0.40
C ILE A 16 28.81 2.22 -1.11
N GLN A 17 29.24 3.21 -1.88
CA GLN A 17 29.17 3.20 -3.33
C GLN A 17 30.50 3.72 -3.91
N GLN A 18 30.80 3.32 -5.14
CA GLN A 18 31.91 3.92 -5.88
C GLN A 18 31.47 5.28 -6.43
N ILE A 19 32.38 6.25 -6.42
CA ILE A 19 32.10 7.65 -6.80
C ILE A 19 31.64 7.76 -8.26
N ASP A 20 32.19 6.93 -9.15
CA ASP A 20 31.83 6.84 -10.58
C ASP A 20 30.43 6.22 -10.82
N ARG A 21 29.79 5.71 -9.77
CA ARG A 21 28.47 5.06 -9.80
C ARG A 21 27.54 5.58 -8.70
N LEU A 22 27.59 6.88 -8.44
CA LEU A 22 26.71 7.54 -7.48
C LEU A 22 25.24 7.36 -7.86
N ALA A 23 24.55 6.47 -7.13
CA ALA A 23 23.11 6.35 -7.10
C ALA A 23 22.60 7.07 -5.84
N LEU A 24 22.38 8.37 -5.98
CA LEU A 24 21.79 9.20 -4.93
C LEU A 24 20.26 9.10 -5.01
N HIS A 25 19.63 8.85 -3.87
CA HIS A 25 18.18 8.78 -3.75
C HIS A 25 17.68 9.87 -2.79
N GLY A 26 16.71 10.66 -3.21
CA GLY A 26 16.12 11.73 -2.39
C GLY A 26 17.03 12.94 -2.20
N THR A 27 16.70 13.79 -1.22
CA THR A 27 17.48 14.99 -0.90
C THR A 27 18.75 14.61 -0.14
N SER A 28 19.89 14.69 -0.82
CA SER A 28 21.20 14.40 -0.22
C SER A 28 21.91 15.68 0.19
N ARG A 29 22.58 15.67 1.35
CA ARG A 29 23.45 16.76 1.81
C ARG A 29 24.88 16.26 1.90
N LEU A 30 25.80 16.95 1.23
CA LEU A 30 27.22 16.66 1.34
C LEU A 30 27.72 17.14 2.71
N LEU A 31 28.19 16.22 3.55
CA LEU A 31 28.75 16.52 4.87
C LEU A 31 30.27 16.73 4.84
N GLY A 32 30.96 16.09 3.89
CA GLY A 32 32.40 16.27 3.67
C GLY A 32 32.84 15.63 2.36
N CYS A 33 33.82 16.25 1.68
CA CYS A 33 34.42 15.72 0.46
C CYS A 33 35.91 16.03 0.44
N ARG A 34 36.74 15.02 0.15
CA ARG A 34 38.19 15.20 -0.01
C ARG A 34 38.58 15.68 -1.41
N ASP A 35 37.72 15.42 -2.40
CA ASP A 35 37.94 15.79 -3.80
C ASP A 35 37.25 17.14 -4.10
N PRO A 36 38.01 18.21 -4.37
CA PRO A 36 37.44 19.52 -4.68
C PRO A 36 36.62 19.53 -5.98
N ALA A 37 36.97 18.70 -6.96
CA ALA A 37 36.24 18.61 -8.23
C ALA A 37 34.88 17.95 -8.02
N LEU A 38 34.84 16.88 -7.22
CA LEU A 38 33.58 16.26 -6.81
C LEU A 38 32.76 17.21 -5.92
N ALA A 39 33.37 17.93 -4.99
CA ALA A 39 32.65 18.91 -4.17
C ALA A 39 31.94 19.98 -5.03
N GLY A 40 32.59 20.40 -6.12
CA GLY A 40 32.03 21.33 -7.11
C GLY A 40 30.79 20.80 -7.83
N SER A 41 30.61 19.48 -7.94
CA SER A 41 29.43 18.86 -8.56
C SER A 41 28.22 18.73 -7.62
N PHE A 42 28.36 19.10 -6.34
CA PHE A 42 27.28 19.08 -5.33
C PHE A 42 26.87 20.50 -4.89
N THR A 43 27.00 21.48 -5.78
CA THR A 43 26.79 22.91 -5.51
C THR A 43 25.32 23.33 -5.42
N GLU A 44 24.41 22.51 -5.90
CA GLU A 44 22.97 22.61 -5.64
C GLU A 44 22.48 21.31 -4.97
N PRO A 45 21.34 21.30 -4.25
CA PRO A 45 20.71 20.06 -3.80
C PRO A 45 20.56 19.13 -5.00
N VAL A 46 21.39 18.09 -5.03
CA VAL A 46 21.45 17.13 -6.14
C VAL A 46 20.11 16.39 -6.16
N THR A 47 19.18 16.89 -6.97
CA THR A 47 17.90 16.26 -7.25
C THR A 47 18.13 15.31 -8.41
N VAL A 48 18.83 14.20 -8.14
CA VAL A 48 18.95 13.13 -9.12
C VAL A 48 17.61 12.43 -9.16
N SER A 49 17.00 12.46 -10.34
CA SER A 49 15.81 11.69 -10.69
C SER A 49 16.08 10.22 -10.39
N ALA A 50 15.63 9.77 -9.22
CA ALA A 50 15.34 8.36 -9.04
C ALA A 50 14.17 8.07 -9.96
N ALA A 51 14.31 7.05 -10.81
CA ALA A 51 13.15 6.31 -11.27
C ALA A 51 12.31 5.98 -10.03
N VAL A 52 11.20 6.71 -9.87
CA VAL A 52 10.33 6.78 -8.69
C VAL A 52 11.00 7.37 -7.43
N SER A 53 10.98 8.69 -7.32
CA SER A 53 11.23 9.38 -6.04
C SER A 53 10.32 8.81 -4.94
N PRO A 54 10.85 8.47 -3.75
CA PRO A 54 10.03 8.26 -2.57
C PRO A 54 9.29 9.57 -2.26
N GLY A 55 8.02 9.65 -2.68
CA GLY A 55 7.24 10.87 -2.65
C GLY A 55 6.90 11.49 -4.01
N SER A 56 7.19 10.85 -5.15
CA SER A 56 6.49 11.24 -6.38
C SER A 56 5.01 10.98 -6.15
N LEU A 57 4.24 12.06 -6.02
CA LEU A 57 2.79 12.03 -6.16
C LEU A 57 2.53 11.19 -7.41
N GLY A 58 1.83 10.08 -7.23
CA GLY A 58 1.70 9.01 -8.20
C GLY A 58 1.32 9.45 -9.62
N THR A 59 1.31 8.51 -10.55
CA THR A 59 0.82 8.80 -11.91
C THR A 59 -0.68 9.11 -11.87
N ASP A 60 -1.18 9.67 -12.97
CA ASP A 60 -2.64 9.76 -13.13
C ASP A 60 -3.22 8.33 -13.12
N PRO A 61 -4.34 8.09 -12.42
CA PRO A 61 -4.91 6.76 -12.34
C PRO A 61 -5.38 6.28 -13.72
N ASP A 62 -4.88 5.13 -14.13
CA ASP A 62 -5.39 4.43 -15.31
C ASP A 62 -6.69 3.67 -14.95
N PRO A 63 -7.84 3.96 -15.59
CA PRO A 63 -9.11 3.33 -15.24
C PRO A 63 -9.08 1.80 -15.30
N GLY A 64 -8.37 1.23 -16.29
CA GLY A 64 -8.22 -0.22 -16.42
C GLY A 64 -7.47 -0.83 -15.23
N THR A 65 -6.36 -0.20 -14.84
CA THR A 65 -5.54 -0.60 -13.68
C THR A 65 -6.32 -0.49 -12.37
N VAL A 66 -7.08 0.58 -12.16
CA VAL A 66 -7.92 0.73 -10.95
C VAL A 66 -9.05 -0.30 -10.93
N GLY A 67 -9.69 -0.55 -12.08
CA GLY A 67 -10.71 -1.60 -12.20
C GLY A 67 -10.15 -2.99 -11.87
N GLN A 68 -8.99 -3.35 -12.45
CA GLN A 68 -8.33 -4.62 -12.17
C GLN A 68 -7.92 -4.75 -10.70
N LEU A 69 -7.44 -3.66 -10.07
CA LEU A 69 -7.09 -3.65 -8.65
C LEU A 69 -8.29 -4.00 -7.76
N ILE A 70 -9.50 -3.55 -8.10
CA ILE A 70 -10.74 -3.90 -7.39
C ILE A 70 -11.10 -5.38 -7.61
N VAL A 71 -10.97 -5.89 -8.83
CA VAL A 71 -11.19 -7.31 -9.13
C VAL A 71 -10.22 -8.20 -8.34
N ASP A 72 -8.94 -7.83 -8.31
CA ASP A 72 -7.90 -8.57 -7.58
C ASP A 72 -8.19 -8.60 -6.07
N PHE A 73 -8.73 -7.52 -5.51
CA PHE A 73 -9.21 -7.51 -4.13
C PHE A 73 -10.29 -8.56 -3.92
N TRP A 74 -11.35 -8.57 -4.73
CA TRP A 74 -12.47 -9.51 -4.55
C TRP A 74 -12.03 -10.96 -4.69
N ILE A 75 -11.19 -11.27 -5.68
CA ILE A 75 -10.61 -12.60 -5.88
C ILE A 75 -9.79 -13.03 -4.67
N ASN A 76 -8.94 -12.14 -4.14
CA ASN A 76 -8.12 -12.46 -2.97
C ASN A 76 -8.97 -12.62 -1.71
N SER A 77 -9.97 -11.75 -1.52
CA SER A 77 -10.87 -11.81 -0.38
C SER A 77 -11.71 -13.08 -0.34
N ASN A 78 -12.07 -13.62 -1.49
CA ASN A 78 -12.80 -14.90 -1.57
C ASN A 78 -11.94 -16.09 -1.11
N LYS A 79 -10.61 -16.02 -1.25
CA LYS A 79 -9.70 -17.10 -0.81
C LYS A 79 -9.73 -17.31 0.70
N HIS A 80 -10.14 -16.31 1.49
CA HIS A 80 -10.28 -16.44 2.94
C HIS A 80 -11.25 -17.55 3.35
N ARG A 81 -12.34 -17.74 2.60
CA ARG A 81 -13.30 -18.83 2.83
C ARG A 81 -12.61 -20.19 2.88
N LYS A 82 -11.75 -20.47 1.89
CA LYS A 82 -11.01 -21.73 1.77
C LYS A 82 -10.08 -21.96 2.95
N VAL A 83 -9.41 -20.91 3.41
CA VAL A 83 -8.48 -20.98 4.55
C VAL A 83 -9.24 -21.24 5.85
N LEU A 84 -10.32 -20.50 6.09
CA LEU A 84 -11.13 -20.62 7.29
C LEU A 84 -11.87 -21.97 7.35
N TYR A 85 -12.39 -22.47 6.23
CA TYR A 85 -13.01 -23.79 6.15
C TYR A 85 -12.04 -24.91 6.57
N ARG A 86 -10.75 -24.74 6.30
CA ARG A 86 -9.70 -25.71 6.67
C ARG A 86 -9.19 -25.55 8.10
N GLY A 87 -9.73 -24.61 8.88
CA GLY A 87 -9.24 -24.29 10.24
C GLY A 87 -7.83 -23.69 10.25
N LEU A 88 -7.40 -23.06 9.14
CA LEU A 88 -6.08 -22.48 8.98
C LEU A 88 -6.08 -20.97 9.25
N ASP A 89 -6.82 -20.54 10.28
CA ASP A 89 -7.10 -19.14 10.60
C ASP A 89 -5.85 -18.24 10.66
N PRO A 90 -4.70 -18.69 11.21
CA PRO A 90 -3.47 -17.88 11.19
C PRO A 90 -2.97 -17.52 9.78
N MET A 91 -3.25 -18.35 8.76
CA MET A 91 -2.84 -18.07 7.38
C MET A 91 -3.64 -16.91 6.76
N VAL A 92 -4.82 -16.58 7.32
CA VAL A 92 -5.65 -15.47 6.82
C VAL A 92 -4.92 -14.14 6.93
N VAL A 93 -4.02 -13.99 7.92
CA VAL A 93 -3.19 -12.79 8.09
C VAL A 93 -2.39 -12.45 6.83
N VAL A 94 -1.88 -13.44 6.10
CA VAL A 94 -1.13 -13.22 4.86
C VAL A 94 -2.02 -12.58 3.79
N GLY A 95 -3.23 -13.11 3.60
CA GLY A 95 -4.18 -12.53 2.64
C GLY A 95 -4.66 -11.13 3.05
N LEU A 96 -4.86 -10.90 4.37
CA LEU A 96 -5.22 -9.58 4.89
C LEU A 96 -4.14 -8.52 4.61
N GLN A 97 -2.85 -8.88 4.57
CA GLN A 97 -1.82 -7.89 4.20
C GLN A 97 -1.97 -7.43 2.75
N THR A 98 -2.27 -8.36 1.84
CA THR A 98 -2.55 -8.02 0.43
C THR A 98 -3.79 -7.14 0.32
N GLU A 99 -4.88 -7.49 1.01
CA GLU A 99 -6.10 -6.68 1.03
C GLU A 99 -5.86 -5.26 1.57
N ARG A 100 -5.11 -5.13 2.68
CA ARG A 100 -4.76 -3.83 3.27
C ARG A 100 -3.95 -2.99 2.30
N ALA A 101 -2.97 -3.58 1.61
CA ALA A 101 -2.17 -2.85 0.62
C ALA A 101 -3.04 -2.32 -0.53
N ILE A 102 -3.97 -3.14 -1.03
CA ILE A 102 -4.93 -2.72 -2.06
C ILE A 102 -5.82 -1.60 -1.53
N LEU A 103 -6.36 -1.74 -0.32
CA LEU A 103 -7.25 -0.76 0.28
C LEU A 103 -6.56 0.59 0.51
N ILE A 104 -5.32 0.58 1.02
CA ILE A 104 -4.50 1.79 1.19
C ILE A 104 -4.29 2.49 -0.16
N ARG A 105 -3.97 1.73 -1.22
CA ARG A 105 -3.80 2.30 -2.57
C ARG A 105 -5.10 2.91 -3.09
N LEU A 106 -6.23 2.21 -2.97
CA LEU A 106 -7.55 2.72 -3.38
C LEU A 106 -7.92 4.00 -2.62
N TRP A 107 -7.69 4.04 -1.31
CA TRP A 107 -7.90 5.25 -0.52
C TRP A 107 -6.96 6.39 -0.91
N ALA A 108 -5.69 6.10 -1.18
CA ALA A 108 -4.73 7.11 -1.64
C ALA A 108 -5.15 7.71 -2.99
N ILE A 109 -5.61 6.88 -3.93
CA ILE A 109 -6.18 7.35 -5.22
C ILE A 109 -7.41 8.20 -4.96
N HIS A 110 -8.33 7.74 -4.12
CA HIS A 110 -9.55 8.48 -3.79
C HIS A 110 -9.25 9.85 -3.15
N ALA A 111 -8.27 9.91 -2.25
CA ALA A 111 -7.89 11.10 -1.49
C ALA A 111 -7.08 12.11 -2.32
N SER A 112 -6.13 11.63 -3.11
CA SER A 112 -5.14 12.48 -3.79
C SER A 112 -5.39 12.64 -5.29
N GLY A 113 -6.21 11.78 -5.88
CA GLY A 113 -6.37 11.68 -7.33
C GLY A 113 -5.17 11.09 -8.06
N ARG A 114 -4.18 10.53 -7.33
CA ARG A 114 -2.93 9.99 -7.88
C ARG A 114 -2.75 8.51 -7.53
N ASP A 115 -2.24 7.73 -8.47
CA ASP A 115 -1.95 6.31 -8.29
C ASP A 115 -0.45 6.06 -8.04
N THR A 116 -0.16 5.45 -6.90
CA THR A 116 1.19 5.19 -6.41
C THR A 116 1.78 3.86 -6.90
N GLY A 117 1.04 3.10 -7.70
CA GLY A 117 1.50 1.88 -8.36
C GLY A 117 1.51 0.63 -7.47
N THR A 118 2.10 -0.45 -7.99
CA THR A 118 2.08 -1.81 -7.41
C THR A 118 3.34 -2.17 -6.62
N GLY A 119 4.18 -1.19 -6.29
CA GLY A 119 5.43 -1.42 -5.56
C GLY A 119 5.20 -2.06 -4.19
N THR A 120 6.18 -2.82 -3.70
CA THR A 120 6.13 -3.40 -2.35
C THR A 120 5.89 -2.29 -1.32
N PRO A 121 4.91 -2.45 -0.41
CA PRO A 121 4.70 -1.47 0.64
C PRO A 121 5.93 -1.43 1.55
N THR A 122 6.55 -0.26 1.61
CA THR A 122 7.64 0.08 2.52
C THR A 122 7.23 1.31 3.30
N ILE A 123 7.95 1.63 4.39
CA ILE A 123 7.69 2.86 5.14
C ILE A 123 7.73 4.10 4.23
N HIS A 124 8.60 4.10 3.21
CA HIS A 124 8.76 5.22 2.28
C HIS A 124 7.62 5.32 1.26
N THR A 125 7.11 4.19 0.76
CA THR A 125 5.98 4.18 -0.18
C THR A 125 4.63 4.38 0.51
N LEU A 126 4.49 3.94 1.77
CA LEU A 126 3.28 4.10 2.56
C LEU A 126 3.14 5.49 3.19
N THR A 127 4.23 6.15 3.60
CA THR A 127 4.19 7.47 4.25
C THR A 127 3.34 8.50 3.47
N PRO A 128 3.56 8.74 2.16
CA PRO A 128 2.76 9.70 1.41
C PRO A 128 1.28 9.27 1.28
N GLN A 129 1.00 7.97 1.15
CA GLN A 129 -0.36 7.44 1.09
C GLN A 129 -1.09 7.65 2.41
N VAL A 130 -0.48 7.28 3.55
CA VAL A 130 -1.10 7.45 4.88
C VAL A 130 -1.37 8.93 5.18
N ARG A 131 -0.45 9.83 4.79
CA ARG A 131 -0.65 11.27 4.92
C ARG A 131 -1.80 11.80 4.04
N SER A 132 -1.99 11.28 2.83
CA SER A 132 -3.11 11.70 1.98
C SER A 132 -4.45 11.19 2.53
N ILE A 133 -4.48 9.95 3.04
CA ILE A 133 -5.64 9.34 3.67
C ILE A 133 -6.06 10.14 4.92
N GLY A 134 -5.11 10.52 5.78
CA GLY A 134 -5.39 11.28 7.00
C GLY A 134 -6.10 12.62 6.76
N LYS A 135 -5.92 13.23 5.58
CA LYS A 135 -6.62 14.47 5.18
C LYS A 135 -8.11 14.26 4.88
N THR A 136 -8.54 13.03 4.63
CA THR A 136 -9.95 12.71 4.31
C THR A 136 -10.83 12.54 5.56
N GLY A 137 -10.26 12.65 6.76
CA GLY A 137 -11.00 12.58 8.03
C GLY A 137 -11.55 11.19 8.37
N ARG A 138 -11.21 10.14 7.60
CA ARG A 138 -11.61 8.77 7.92
C ARG A 138 -10.66 8.13 8.90
N ASN A 139 -11.21 7.36 9.84
CA ASN A 139 -10.41 6.58 10.76
C ASN A 139 -9.84 5.33 10.08
N ALA A 140 -8.88 5.53 9.18
CA ALA A 140 -8.17 4.45 8.50
C ALA A 140 -7.54 3.45 9.50
N LEU A 141 -7.20 3.91 10.71
CA LEU A 141 -6.70 3.06 11.79
C LEU A 141 -7.77 2.11 12.35
N GLU A 142 -9.05 2.51 12.40
CA GLU A 142 -10.15 1.62 12.82
C GLU A 142 -10.37 0.44 11.87
N VAL A 143 -10.09 0.64 10.58
CA VAL A 143 -10.23 -0.42 9.56
C VAL A 143 -8.94 -1.23 9.46
N LEU A 144 -7.80 -0.58 9.23
CA LEU A 144 -6.52 -1.28 8.99
C LEU A 144 -5.95 -1.89 10.27
N GLY A 145 -6.13 -1.21 11.41
CA GLY A 145 -5.62 -1.59 12.73
C GLY A 145 -6.63 -2.36 13.58
N ALA A 146 -7.76 -2.80 13.00
CA ALA A 146 -8.73 -3.60 13.72
C ALA A 146 -8.06 -4.85 14.34
N PRO A 147 -8.41 -5.21 15.59
CA PRO A 147 -7.86 -6.38 16.24
C PRO A 147 -8.28 -7.66 15.52
N VAL A 148 -7.38 -8.64 15.52
CA VAL A 148 -7.58 -9.96 14.90
C VAL A 148 -7.13 -11.04 15.88
N ARG A 149 -7.80 -11.11 17.03
CA ARG A 149 -7.43 -11.99 18.15
C ARG A 149 -8.13 -13.34 18.08
N ASN A 150 -9.27 -13.40 17.38
CA ASN A 150 -10.09 -14.59 17.25
C ASN A 150 -10.80 -14.62 15.89
N ARG A 151 -11.43 -15.75 15.58
CA ARG A 151 -12.12 -16.00 14.30
C ARG A 151 -13.29 -15.04 14.04
N SER A 152 -13.99 -14.60 15.08
CA SER A 152 -15.10 -13.65 14.93
C SER A 152 -14.59 -12.27 14.50
N GLU A 153 -13.55 -11.77 15.17
CA GLU A 153 -12.87 -10.53 14.79
C GLU A 153 -12.29 -10.60 13.38
N LEU A 154 -11.73 -11.75 13.00
CA LEU A 154 -11.19 -12.01 11.68
C LEU A 154 -12.27 -11.94 10.58
N LYS A 155 -13.42 -12.61 10.79
CA LYS A 155 -14.58 -12.55 9.89
C LYS A 155 -15.07 -11.10 9.75
N ALA A 156 -15.25 -10.39 10.87
CA ALA A 156 -15.70 -9.00 10.88
C ALA A 156 -14.74 -8.05 10.16
N LEU A 157 -13.42 -8.29 10.26
CA LEU A 157 -12.43 -7.49 9.54
C LEU A 157 -12.50 -7.72 8.02
N ILE A 158 -12.65 -8.97 7.57
CA ILE A 158 -12.82 -9.29 6.14
C ILE A 158 -14.04 -8.57 5.59
N GLU A 159 -15.17 -8.61 6.30
CA GLU A 159 -16.40 -7.92 5.90
C GLU A 159 -16.20 -6.41 5.83
N ARG A 160 -15.56 -5.82 6.85
CA ARG A 160 -15.25 -4.39 6.87
C ARG A 160 -14.36 -3.97 5.71
N HIS A 161 -13.35 -4.75 5.36
CA HIS A 161 -12.52 -4.50 4.17
C HIS A 161 -13.36 -4.54 2.89
N ARG A 162 -14.24 -5.53 2.74
CA ARG A 162 -15.11 -5.68 1.57
C ARG A 162 -16.07 -4.51 1.41
N ASP A 163 -16.72 -4.10 2.49
CA ASP A 163 -17.62 -2.95 2.48
C ASP A 163 -16.88 -1.68 2.10
N GLU A 164 -15.68 -1.52 2.62
CA GLU A 164 -14.88 -0.34 2.34
C GLU A 164 -14.34 -0.31 0.90
N VAL A 165 -13.89 -1.45 0.38
CA VAL A 165 -13.50 -1.57 -1.04
C VAL A 165 -14.70 -1.34 -1.94
N ALA A 166 -15.86 -1.89 -1.61
CA ALA A 166 -17.08 -1.68 -2.39
C ALA A 166 -17.47 -0.18 -2.40
N ARG A 167 -17.37 0.49 -1.25
CA ARG A 167 -17.67 1.91 -1.10
C ARG A 167 -16.69 2.79 -1.87
N VAL A 168 -15.37 2.59 -1.72
CA VAL A 168 -14.37 3.39 -2.44
C VAL A 168 -14.35 3.05 -3.93
N GLY A 169 -14.51 1.78 -4.28
CA GLY A 169 -14.44 1.29 -5.65
C GLY A 169 -15.56 1.85 -6.52
N ARG A 170 -16.80 1.91 -6.02
CA ARG A 170 -17.92 2.55 -6.75
C ARG A 170 -17.65 4.04 -7.03
N VAL A 171 -17.16 4.77 -6.04
CA VAL A 171 -16.80 6.19 -6.20
C VAL A 171 -15.67 6.39 -7.22
N LEU A 172 -14.70 5.48 -7.25
CA LEU A 172 -13.62 5.53 -8.23
C LEU A 172 -14.10 5.15 -9.63
N ALA A 173 -14.98 4.14 -9.75
CA ALA A 173 -15.60 3.74 -11.00
C ALA A 173 -16.37 4.91 -11.64
N GLU A 174 -17.16 5.62 -10.85
CA GLU A 174 -17.83 6.85 -11.27
C GLU A 174 -16.83 7.95 -11.66
N ARG A 175 -15.86 8.26 -10.79
CA ARG A 175 -14.89 9.35 -11.00
C ARG A 175 -14.03 9.16 -12.25
N TYR A 176 -13.61 7.93 -12.53
CA TYR A 176 -12.70 7.60 -13.63
C TYR A 176 -13.40 6.90 -14.80
N ALA A 177 -14.74 6.88 -14.81
CA ALA A 177 -15.58 6.35 -15.88
C ALA A 177 -15.23 4.92 -16.34
N PHE A 178 -15.06 4.00 -15.40
CA PHE A 178 -14.93 2.57 -15.69
C PHE A 178 -16.08 1.76 -15.08
N ALA A 179 -16.37 0.59 -15.65
CA ALA A 179 -17.41 -0.30 -15.13
C ALA A 179 -16.96 -0.94 -13.81
N TYR A 180 -17.74 -0.75 -12.75
CA TYR A 180 -17.50 -1.43 -11.48
C TYR A 180 -17.80 -2.94 -11.62
N PRO A 181 -16.99 -3.85 -11.05
CA PRO A 181 -17.15 -5.29 -11.24
C PRO A 181 -18.25 -5.89 -10.34
N GLU A 182 -19.50 -5.47 -10.54
CA GLU A 182 -20.67 -5.85 -9.71
C GLU A 182 -20.83 -7.37 -9.58
N VAL A 183 -20.79 -8.08 -10.71
CA VAL A 183 -20.95 -9.54 -10.75
C VAL A 183 -19.90 -10.26 -9.89
N VAL A 184 -18.67 -9.73 -9.84
CA VAL A 184 -17.59 -10.32 -9.02
C VAL A 184 -17.86 -10.07 -7.53
N GLU A 185 -18.25 -8.86 -7.15
CA GLU A 185 -18.64 -8.55 -5.76
C GLU A 185 -19.79 -9.45 -5.30
N GLU A 186 -20.87 -9.51 -6.08
CA GLU A 186 -22.06 -10.30 -5.75
C GLU A 186 -21.73 -11.77 -5.56
N THR A 187 -20.93 -12.35 -6.46
CA THR A 187 -20.48 -13.74 -6.38
C THR A 187 -19.68 -14.00 -5.10
N VAL A 188 -18.77 -13.09 -4.73
CA VAL A 188 -17.92 -13.25 -3.54
C VAL A 188 -18.73 -13.07 -2.26
N ARG A 189 -19.68 -12.13 -2.23
CA ARG A 189 -20.57 -11.91 -1.08
C ARG A 189 -21.51 -13.09 -0.88
N ALA A 190 -22.21 -13.53 -1.92
CA ALA A 190 -23.10 -14.70 -1.84
C ALA A 190 -22.35 -15.95 -1.36
N GLY A 191 -21.16 -16.21 -1.90
CA GLY A 191 -20.32 -17.33 -1.49
C GLY A 191 -19.76 -17.21 -0.07
N TRP A 192 -19.71 -16.01 0.50
CA TRP A 192 -19.33 -15.77 1.88
C TRP A 192 -20.50 -15.96 2.84
N ASP A 193 -21.68 -15.46 2.48
CA ASP A 193 -22.90 -15.62 3.26
C ASP A 193 -23.27 -17.11 3.40
N GLU A 194 -23.16 -17.88 2.31
CA GLU A 194 -23.28 -19.34 2.33
C GLU A 194 -22.30 -19.98 3.32
N PHE A 195 -21.02 -19.56 3.29
CA PHE A 195 -20.04 -20.03 4.24
C PHE A 195 -20.41 -19.69 5.69
N LEU A 196 -20.81 -18.45 5.98
CA LEU A 196 -21.18 -18.05 7.33
C LEU A 196 -22.40 -18.81 7.86
N SER A 197 -23.34 -19.19 7.00
CA SER A 197 -24.49 -20.01 7.39
C SER A 197 -24.15 -21.48 7.69
N THR A 198 -22.97 -21.96 7.27
CA THR A 198 -22.55 -23.36 7.42
C THR A 198 -21.52 -23.59 8.53
N VAL A 199 -20.91 -22.53 9.09
CA VAL A 199 -19.81 -22.61 10.08
C VAL A 199 -19.94 -21.74 11.33
#